data_AF-A0A9E3WSU1-F1
#
_entry.id   AF-A0A9E3WSU1-F1
#
_cell.length_a   1.000
_cell.length_b   1.000
_cell.length_c   1.000
_cell.angle_alpha   90.00
_cell.angle_beta   90.00
_cell.angle_gamma   90.00
#
_symmetry.space_group_name_H-M   'P 1'
#
loop_
_entity.id
_entity.type
_entity.pdbx_description
1 polymer ?
#
loop_
_entity_poly.entity_id
_entity_poly.type
_entity_poly.pdbx_seq_one_letter_code
_entity_poly.pdbx_strand_id
1 'polypeptide(L)'
;MIPEQININEDNYIRIDDVVAADDASYVTSGTASMTLKDAAGNEAIAATAMSYVSGTNGSWAGTFDKTQTASLVDGTQYFLEVTITSNGKDGFRRIPIKAGYHGLR
;
A
#
# COMPACT_ATOMS: atom_id res chain seq x y z
N MET A 1 5.60 -6.22 -5.45
CA MET A 1 6.18 -6.78 -4.21
C MET A 1 5.77 -5.86 -3.06
N ILE A 2 5.16 -6.44 -2.04
CA ILE A 2 4.70 -5.72 -0.85
C ILE A 2 5.74 -5.99 0.24
N PRO A 3 6.33 -4.95 0.86
CA PRO A 3 7.40 -5.15 1.82
C PRO A 3 6.84 -5.72 3.13
N GLU A 4 7.65 -6.54 3.80
CA GLU A 4 7.33 -7.10 5.14
C GLU A 4 7.45 -6.03 6.24
N GLN A 5 8.16 -4.94 5.95
CA GLN A 5 8.43 -3.83 6.86
C GLN A 5 8.22 -2.48 6.17
N ILE A 6 7.76 -1.49 6.93
CA ILE A 6 7.81 -0.07 6.54
C ILE A 6 8.98 0.59 7.27
N ASN A 7 9.90 1.17 6.50
CA ASN A 7 11.11 1.79 7.01
C ASN A 7 10.80 3.21 7.52
N ILE A 8 11.13 3.46 8.77
CA ILE A 8 10.95 4.77 9.40
C ILE A 8 12.00 5.75 8.86
N ASN A 9 11.58 6.98 8.55
CA ASN A 9 12.43 8.04 7.99
C ASN A 9 13.03 7.73 6.61
N GLU A 10 12.37 6.86 5.84
CA GLU A 10 12.75 6.51 4.47
C GLU A 10 11.54 6.55 3.53
N ASP A 11 11.82 6.67 2.24
CA ASP A 11 10.82 6.46 1.20
C ASP A 11 10.52 4.97 1.06
N ASN A 12 9.24 4.61 1.07
CA ASN A 12 8.79 3.23 1.03
C ASN A 12 7.97 3.00 -0.23
N TYR A 13 8.59 2.34 -1.22
CA TYR A 13 7.93 1.95 -2.45
C TYR A 13 7.07 0.70 -2.24
N ILE A 14 5.77 0.84 -2.48
CA ILE A 14 4.77 -0.22 -2.35
C ILE A 14 4.27 -0.59 -3.75
N ARG A 15 4.32 -1.87 -4.09
CA ARG A 15 3.75 -2.38 -5.34
C ARG A 15 2.89 -3.61 -5.08
N ILE A 16 1.63 -3.52 -5.48
CA ILE A 16 0.74 -4.67 -5.55
C ILE A 16 0.68 -5.19 -6.98
N ASP A 17 0.74 -6.51 -7.12
CA ASP A 17 0.76 -7.20 -8.40
C ASP A 17 -0.49 -8.07 -8.54
N ASP A 18 -0.76 -8.46 -9.78
CA ASP A 18 -1.85 -9.34 -10.18
C ASP A 18 -3.20 -8.90 -9.59
N VAL A 19 -3.52 -7.62 -9.73
CA VAL A 19 -4.85 -7.12 -9.38
C VAL A 19 -5.80 -7.51 -10.50
N VAL A 20 -6.73 -8.40 -10.16
CA VAL A 20 -7.78 -8.87 -11.05
C VAL A 20 -9.15 -8.53 -10.49
N ALA A 21 -10.12 -8.31 -11.37
CA ALA A 21 -11.51 -8.13 -10.99
C ALA A 21 -12.11 -9.46 -10.52
N ALA A 22 -12.93 -9.41 -9.46
CA ALA A 22 -13.43 -10.61 -8.78
C ALA A 22 -14.46 -11.41 -9.61
N ASP A 23 -15.13 -10.77 -10.56
CA ASP A 23 -16.23 -11.32 -11.35
C ASP A 23 -15.76 -12.03 -12.63
N ASP A 24 -14.71 -11.52 -13.28
CA ASP A 24 -14.25 -12.03 -14.58
C ASP A 24 -12.75 -12.38 -14.61
N ALA A 25 -12.04 -12.22 -13.48
CA ALA A 25 -10.60 -12.44 -13.35
C ALA A 25 -9.73 -11.64 -14.35
N SER A 26 -10.28 -10.60 -14.98
CA SER A 26 -9.53 -9.71 -15.87
C SER A 26 -8.63 -8.77 -15.07
N TYR A 27 -7.47 -8.43 -15.62
CA TYR A 27 -6.54 -7.51 -14.96
C TYR A 27 -7.11 -6.09 -14.87
N VAL A 28 -7.04 -5.50 -13.68
CA VAL A 28 -7.44 -4.12 -13.43
C VAL A 28 -6.30 -3.19 -13.82
N THR A 29 -6.42 -2.57 -15.00
CA THR A 29 -5.37 -1.73 -15.61
C THR A 29 -5.74 -0.24 -15.69
N SER A 30 -6.95 0.13 -15.26
CA SER A 30 -7.44 1.51 -15.19
C SER A 30 -8.30 1.69 -13.94
N GLY A 31 -8.36 2.91 -13.40
CA GLY A 31 -9.15 3.22 -12.21
C GLY A 31 -8.43 4.20 -11.27
N THR A 32 -8.94 4.32 -10.05
CA THR A 32 -8.31 5.06 -8.95
C THR A 32 -7.81 4.08 -7.92
N ALA A 33 -6.54 4.20 -7.53
CA ALA A 33 -5.93 3.37 -6.49
C ALA A 33 -5.33 4.23 -5.39
N SER A 34 -5.47 3.81 -4.15
CA SER A 34 -4.86 4.45 -3.00
C SER A 34 -4.37 3.42 -1.99
N MET A 35 -3.38 3.84 -1.21
CA MET A 35 -2.90 3.10 -0.05
C MET A 35 -2.95 3.98 1.20
N THR A 36 -3.37 3.39 2.31
CA THR A 36 -3.44 4.03 3.62
C THR A 36 -2.75 3.11 4.62
N LEU A 37 -2.04 3.68 5.59
CA LEU A 37 -1.49 2.91 6.70
C LEU A 37 -2.33 3.16 7.94
N LYS A 38 -2.85 2.08 8.56
CA LYS A 38 -3.68 2.16 9.76
C LYS A 38 -3.05 1.49 10.97
N ASP A 39 -3.33 2.02 12.15
CA ASP A 39 -2.98 1.39 13.42
C ASP A 39 -3.90 0.20 13.75
N ALA A 40 -3.66 -0.46 14.88
CA ALA A 40 -4.47 -1.59 15.33
C ALA A 40 -5.92 -1.22 15.70
N ALA A 41 -6.18 0.05 16.03
CA ALA A 41 -7.52 0.56 16.30
C ALA A 41 -8.27 0.98 15.01
N GLY A 42 -7.58 1.00 13.86
CA GLY A 42 -8.13 1.41 12.58
C GLY A 42 -8.02 2.90 12.29
N ASN A 43 -7.29 3.66 13.09
CA ASN A 43 -6.99 5.06 12.80
C ASN A 43 -5.90 5.15 11.73
N GLU A 44 -5.94 6.21 10.92
CA GLU A 44 -4.89 6.47 9.93
C GLU A 44 -3.59 6.89 10.63
N ALA A 45 -2.57 6.06 10.50
CA ALA A 45 -1.20 6.39 10.86
C ALA A 45 -0.51 7.17 9.72
N ILE A 46 -0.83 6.83 8.48
CA ILE A 46 -0.53 7.62 7.28
C ILE A 46 -1.80 7.72 6.46
N ALA A 47 -2.21 8.93 6.12
CA ALA A 47 -3.39 9.21 5.30
C ALA A 47 -3.27 8.60 3.89
N ALA A 48 -4.42 8.54 3.20
CA ALA A 48 -4.50 7.99 1.86
C ALA A 48 -3.49 8.64 0.89
N THR A 49 -2.66 7.79 0.29
CA THR A 49 -1.65 8.15 -0.71
C THR A 49 -2.02 7.50 -2.03
N ALA A 50 -1.99 8.28 -3.12
CA ALA A 50 -2.36 7.79 -4.44
C ALA A 50 -1.36 6.74 -4.97
N MET A 51 -1.89 5.73 -5.68
CA MET A 51 -1.12 4.75 -6.42
C MET A 51 -1.39 4.90 -7.92
N SER A 52 -0.37 4.65 -8.73
CA SER A 52 -0.44 4.67 -10.18
C SER A 52 -0.36 3.26 -10.75
N TYR A 53 -1.11 3.02 -11.83
CA TYR A 53 -0.97 1.79 -12.60
C TYR A 53 0.43 1.74 -13.25
N VAL A 54 1.08 0.57 -13.17
CA VAL A 54 2.40 0.35 -13.77
C VAL A 54 2.20 -0.17 -15.19
N SER A 55 2.50 0.65 -16.19
CA SER A 55 2.31 0.30 -17.60
C SER A 55 3.15 -0.92 -18.01
N GLY A 56 2.63 -1.69 -18.97
CA GLY A 56 3.29 -2.91 -19.46
C GLY A 56 3.26 -4.09 -18.47
N THR A 57 2.41 -4.01 -17.43
CA THR A 57 2.23 -5.08 -16.44
C THR A 57 0.81 -5.63 -16.45
N ASN A 58 0.66 -6.83 -15.93
CA ASN A 58 -0.63 -7.48 -15.75
C ASN A 58 -1.27 -7.04 -14.41
N GLY A 59 -1.82 -5.82 -14.40
CA GLY A 59 -2.57 -5.31 -13.25
C GLY A 59 -1.70 -4.95 -12.04
N SER A 60 -0.49 -4.41 -12.23
CA SER A 60 0.31 -3.90 -11.12
C SER A 60 0.01 -2.43 -10.82
N TRP A 61 -0.03 -2.09 -9.54
CA TRP A 61 -0.22 -0.72 -9.05
C TRP A 61 0.87 -0.39 -8.03
N ALA A 62 1.39 0.83 -8.08
CA ALA A 62 2.48 1.25 -7.20
C ALA A 62 2.31 2.67 -6.66
N GLY A 63 2.81 2.89 -5.45
CA GLY A 63 2.87 4.20 -4.80
C GLY A 63 4.02 4.23 -3.80
N THR A 64 4.35 5.42 -3.32
CA THR A 64 5.41 5.62 -2.33
C THR A 64 4.85 6.35 -1.12
N PHE A 65 5.06 5.80 0.09
CA PHE A 65 5.00 6.63 1.28
C PHE A 65 6.33 7.35 1.42
N ASP A 66 6.30 8.67 1.45
CA ASP A 66 7.54 9.44 1.55
C ASP A 66 8.11 9.39 2.98
N LYS A 67 9.39 9.73 3.07
CA LYS A 67 10.11 9.85 4.34
C LYS A 67 9.40 10.69 5.39
N THR A 68 8.70 11.76 5.01
CA THR A 68 8.04 12.66 5.96
C THR A 68 6.80 12.02 6.55
N GLN A 69 6.06 11.24 5.76
CA GLN A 69 4.93 10.45 6.20
C GLN A 69 5.37 9.31 7.14
N THR A 70 6.51 8.67 6.87
CA THR A 70 6.99 7.53 7.68
C THR A 70 7.74 7.95 8.95
N ALA A 71 8.15 9.22 9.06
CA ALA A 71 8.90 9.75 10.20
C ALA A 71 8.14 9.68 11.54
N SER A 72 6.80 9.71 11.51
CA SER A 72 5.95 9.67 12.71
C SER A 72 5.60 8.25 13.17
N LEU A 73 6.03 7.21 12.44
CA LEU A 73 5.75 5.83 12.81
C LEU A 73 6.57 5.42 14.04
N VAL A 74 6.00 4.52 14.83
CA VAL A 74 6.62 4.03 16.06
C VAL A 74 7.33 2.71 15.78
N ASP A 75 8.63 2.67 16.08
CA ASP A 75 9.46 1.48 15.91
C ASP A 75 8.86 0.25 16.63
N GLY A 76 8.94 -0.90 15.96
CA GLY A 76 8.40 -2.15 16.45
C GLY A 76 6.89 -2.31 16.37
N THR A 77 6.13 -1.26 16.03
CA THR A 77 4.67 -1.29 15.97
C THR A 77 4.18 -1.99 14.71
N GLN A 78 3.13 -2.81 14.85
CA GLN A 78 2.44 -3.39 13.71
C GLN A 78 1.34 -2.45 13.22
N TYR A 79 1.36 -2.18 11.91
CA TYR A 79 0.36 -1.42 11.19
C TYR A 79 -0.33 -2.30 10.15
N PHE A 80 -1.38 -1.78 9.54
CA PHE A 80 -2.10 -2.40 8.44
C PHE A 80 -2.03 -1.50 7.22
N LEU A 81 -1.36 -1.98 6.17
CA LEU A 81 -1.45 -1.40 4.83
C LEU A 81 -2.80 -1.80 4.24
N GLU A 82 -3.64 -0.81 4.00
CA GLU A 82 -4.90 -0.96 3.26
C GLU A 82 -4.70 -0.38 1.87
N VAL A 83 -4.95 -1.19 0.84
CA VAL A 83 -4.93 -0.76 -0.55
C VAL A 83 -6.33 -0.92 -1.12
N THR A 84 -6.85 0.17 -1.68
CA THR A 84 -8.16 0.25 -2.30
C THR A 84 -7.99 0.61 -3.77
N ILE A 85 -8.64 -0.15 -4.66
CA ILE A 85 -8.67 0.12 -6.10
C ILE A 85 -10.12 0.16 -6.54
N THR A 86 -10.53 1.26 -7.16
CA THR A 86 -11.88 1.41 -7.75
C THR A 86 -11.76 1.54 -9.26
N SER A 87 -12.44 0.67 -10.00
CA SER A 87 -12.45 0.65 -11.46
C SER A 87 -13.83 0.27 -11.99
N ASN A 88 -14.47 1.16 -12.76
CA ASN A 88 -15.75 0.90 -13.44
C ASN A 88 -16.84 0.28 -12.54
N GLY A 89 -16.97 0.77 -11.30
CA GLY A 89 -17.95 0.28 -10.32
C GLY A 89 -17.55 -1.00 -9.58
N LYS A 90 -16.31 -1.48 -9.78
CA LYS A 90 -15.73 -2.59 -9.03
C LYS A 90 -14.72 -2.03 -8.02
N ASP A 91 -14.84 -2.44 -6.77
CA ASP A 91 -13.91 -2.10 -5.70
C ASP A 91 -13.09 -3.33 -5.30
N GLY A 92 -11.77 -3.20 -5.36
CA GLY A 92 -10.80 -4.16 -4.83
C GLY A 92 -10.20 -3.62 -3.54
N PHE A 93 -10.10 -4.49 -2.53
CA PHE A 93 -9.51 -4.15 -1.24
C PHE A 93 -8.51 -5.22 -0.81
N ARG A 94 -7.33 -4.80 -0.34
CA ARG A 94 -6.34 -5.67 0.30
C ARG A 94 -5.90 -5.03 1.62
N ARG A 95 -5.83 -5.84 2.68
CA ARG A 95 -5.30 -5.43 3.99
C ARG A 95 -4.14 -6.34 4.38
N ILE A 96 -3.00 -5.75 4.71
CA ILE A 96 -1.74 -6.47 4.91
C ILE A 96 -1.07 -5.97 6.19
N PRO A 97 -0.75 -6.85 7.14
CA PRO A 97 0.02 -6.45 8.32
C PRO A 97 1.46 -6.13 7.92
N ILE A 98 1.98 -4.99 8.37
CA ILE A 98 3.36 -4.56 8.13
C ILE A 98 3.93 -4.04 9.45
N LYS A 99 5.17 -4.42 9.78
CA LYS A 99 5.86 -3.90 10.97
C LYS A 99 6.63 -2.63 10.61
N ALA A 100 6.57 -1.60 11.44
CA ALA A 100 7.45 -0.44 11.28
C ALA A 100 8.79 -0.69 11.96
N GLY A 101 9.87 -0.23 11.33
CA GLY A 101 11.17 -0.19 11.98
C GLY A 101 12.21 0.63 11.25
N TYR A 102 13.29 0.97 11.95
CA TYR A 102 14.45 1.61 11.34
C TYR A 102 15.24 0.60 10.49
N HIS A 103 15.66 1.04 9.31
CA HIS A 103 16.62 0.30 8.52
C HIS A 103 18.02 0.51 9.13
N GLY A 104 18.72 -0.58 9.49
CA GLY A 104 20.12 -0.51 9.93
C GLY A 104 20.42 -0.75 11.42
N LEU A 105 19.44 -1.07 12.26
CA LEU A 105 19.69 -1.64 13.59
C LEU A 105 19.51 -3.17 13.54
N ARG A 106 20.59 -3.86 13.14
CA ARG A 106 20.78 -5.30 13.41
C ARG A 106 21.89 -5.45 14.43
#